data_AF-A0A7Y3LCQ9-F1
#
_entry.id   AF-A0A7Y3LCQ9-F1
#
_cell.length_a   1.000
_cell.length_b   1.000
_cell.length_c   1.000
_cell.angle_alpha   90.00
_cell.angle_beta   90.00
_cell.angle_gamma   90.00
#
_symmetry.space_group_name_H-M   'P 1'
#
loop_
_entity.id
_entity.type
_entity.pdbx_description
1 polymer ?
#
loop_
_entity_poly.entity_id
_entity_poly.type
_entity_poly.pdbx_seq_one_letter_code
_entity_poly.pdbx_strand_id
1 'polypeptide(L)'
;MSQMEKVNDGGDCRETIAKLYEFLDGELKAGDHEMVRRHIEDCSPCLEAFEFEAELKSMIKRKLSGECVTREFRQRLSTILEQEPPTI
;
A
#
# COMPACT_ATOMS: atom_id res chain seq x y z
N MET A 1 2.45 8.17 36.75
CA MET A 1 1.21 8.11 35.94
C MET A 1 1.14 9.37 35.10
N SER A 2 0.59 9.26 33.88
CA SER A 2 0.50 10.27 32.81
C SER A 2 1.77 10.54 32.00
N GLN A 3 2.02 9.66 31.03
CA GLN A 3 2.45 10.09 29.69
C GLN A 3 1.20 10.03 28.81
N MET A 4 0.65 11.17 28.43
CA MET A 4 -0.57 11.24 27.63
C MET A 4 -0.56 12.50 26.77
N GLU A 5 0.44 12.60 25.90
CA GLU A 5 0.49 13.58 24.81
C GLU A 5 1.08 12.90 23.56
N LYS A 6 0.32 11.99 22.93
CA LYS A 6 0.60 11.61 21.54
C LYS A 6 -0.04 12.68 20.65
N VAL A 7 0.72 13.75 20.43
CA VAL A 7 0.46 14.68 19.32
C VAL A 7 0.71 13.91 18.03
N ASN A 8 -0.32 13.88 17.20
CA ASN A 8 -0.28 13.41 15.81
C ASN A 8 0.73 14.27 15.03
N ASP A 9 1.97 13.80 14.93
CA ASP A 9 3.02 14.43 14.15
C ASP A 9 2.82 14.04 12.69
N GLY A 10 2.60 15.03 11.81
CA GLY A 10 2.44 14.79 10.37
C GLY A 10 3.67 14.15 9.69
N GLY A 11 4.77 13.90 10.42
CA GLY A 11 5.87 13.03 10.03
C GLY A 11 5.48 11.56 9.94
N ASP A 12 4.78 11.02 10.94
CA ASP A 12 4.45 9.59 11.01
C ASP A 12 3.43 9.18 9.93
N CYS A 13 2.47 10.07 9.60
CA CYS A 13 1.52 9.82 8.52
C CYS A 13 2.22 9.76 7.16
N ARG A 14 3.15 10.68 6.89
CA ARG A 14 3.88 10.71 5.61
C ARG A 14 4.76 9.47 5.44
N GLU A 15 5.42 9.04 6.50
CA GLU A 15 6.22 7.80 6.47
C GLU A 15 5.34 6.57 6.26
N THR A 16 4.20 6.49 6.95
CA THR A 16 3.24 5.39 6.79
C THR A 16 2.71 5.31 5.36
N ILE A 17 2.32 6.44 4.78
CA ILE A 17 1.85 6.51 3.39
C ILE A 17 2.96 6.15 2.39
N ALA A 18 4.20 6.60 2.62
CA ALA A 18 5.32 6.23 1.76
C ALA A 18 5.58 4.72 1.75
N LYS A 19 5.37 4.04 2.88
CA LYS A 19 5.54 2.59 3.05
C LYS A 19 4.27 1.77 2.77
N LEU A 20 3.16 2.43 2.37
CA LEU A 20 1.84 1.79 2.29
C LEU A 20 1.77 0.69 1.22
N TYR A 21 2.39 0.89 0.05
CA TYR A 21 2.41 -0.12 -1.01
C TYR A 21 3.27 -1.32 -0.62
N GLU A 22 4.48 -1.11 -0.09
CA GLU A 22 5.33 -2.18 0.44
C GLU A 22 4.63 -2.98 1.55
N PHE A 23 3.83 -2.30 2.39
CA PHE A 23 2.98 -2.95 3.40
C PHE A 23 1.89 -3.82 2.74
N LEU A 24 1.20 -3.31 1.72
CA LEU A 24 0.16 -4.03 0.97
C LEU A 24 0.70 -5.21 0.17
N ASP A 25 1.98 -5.18 -0.25
CA ASP A 25 2.66 -6.26 -0.94
C ASP A 25 3.33 -7.26 0.03
N GLY A 26 3.45 -6.90 1.31
CA GLY A 26 4.11 -7.71 2.33
C GLY A 26 5.64 -7.70 2.23
N GLU A 27 6.21 -6.69 1.59
CA GLU A 27 7.65 -6.55 1.34
C GLU A 27 8.38 -5.75 2.43
N LEU A 28 7.65 -5.21 3.41
CA LEU A 28 8.26 -4.52 4.55
C LEU A 28 9.03 -5.47 5.48
N LYS A 29 10.13 -4.95 6.04
CA LYS A 29 10.84 -5.60 7.15
C LYS A 29 9.91 -5.70 8.36
N ALA A 30 10.07 -6.74 9.18
CA ALA A 30 9.18 -7.01 10.32
C ALA A 30 9.02 -5.81 11.28
N GLY A 31 10.08 -5.03 11.50
CA GLY A 31 10.01 -3.81 12.34
C GLY A 31 9.19 -2.68 11.72
N ASP A 32 9.35 -2.45 10.41
CA ASP A 32 8.59 -1.44 9.67
C ASP A 32 7.12 -1.85 9.51
N HIS A 33 6.85 -3.14 9.32
CA HIS A 33 5.51 -3.67 9.19
C HIS A 33 4.66 -3.40 10.44
N GLU A 34 5.21 -3.66 11.64
CA GLU A 34 4.49 -3.42 12.89
C GLU A 34 4.26 -1.93 13.15
N MET A 35 5.23 -1.08 12.81
CA MET A 35 5.10 0.37 12.93
C MET A 35 3.98 0.92 12.03
N VAL A 36 3.99 0.55 10.74
CA VAL A 36 2.97 0.95 9.77
C VAL A 36 1.60 0.43 10.19
N ARG A 37 1.51 -0.84 10.57
CA ARG A 37 0.26 -1.45 11.07
C ARG A 37 -0.32 -0.66 12.24
N ARG A 38 0.50 -0.39 13.26
CA ARG A 38 0.06 0.33 14.44
C ARG A 38 -0.40 1.74 14.11
N HIS A 39 0.30 2.43 13.21
CA HIS A 39 -0.11 3.76 12.80
C HIS A 39 -1.44 3.74 12.05
N ILE A 40 -1.65 2.78 11.13
CA ILE A 40 -2.93 2.61 10.43
C ILE A 40 -4.07 2.35 11.44
N GLU A 41 -3.83 1.53 12.47
CA GLU A 41 -4.82 1.25 13.53
C GLU A 41 -5.10 2.47 14.43
N ASP A 42 -4.08 3.31 14.71
CA ASP A 42 -4.18 4.47 15.59
C ASP A 42 -4.60 5.78 14.85
N CYS A 43 -4.56 5.82 13.51
CA CYS A 43 -4.73 7.04 12.70
C CYS A 43 -5.81 6.88 11.61
N SER A 44 -7.00 7.44 11.89
CA SER A 44 -8.16 7.40 10.98
C SER A 44 -7.88 7.81 9.52
N PRO A 45 -7.12 8.89 9.20
CA PRO A 45 -6.86 9.23 7.79
C PRO A 45 -5.94 8.22 7.08
N CYS A 46 -4.98 7.62 7.81
CA CYS A 46 -4.14 6.56 7.25
C CYS A 46 -4.90 5.25 7.07
N LEU A 47 -5.88 4.97 7.95
CA LEU A 47 -6.80 3.85 7.79
C LEU A 47 -7.64 3.99 6.52
N GLU A 48 -8.25 5.16 6.30
CA GLU A 48 -9.07 5.41 5.11
C GLU A 48 -8.25 5.26 3.82
N ALA A 49 -7.02 5.77 3.80
CA ALA A 49 -6.10 5.59 2.68
C ALA A 49 -5.76 4.10 2.44
N PHE A 50 -5.46 3.36 3.51
CA PHE A 50 -5.19 1.92 3.43
C PHE A 50 -6.39 1.13 2.88
N GLU A 51 -7.59 1.39 3.38
CA GLU A 51 -8.82 0.70 2.95
C GLU A 51 -9.08 0.91 1.47
N PHE A 52 -8.95 2.16 1.00
CA PHE A 52 -9.11 2.50 -0.42
C PHE A 52 -8.09 1.77 -1.31
N GLU A 53 -6.80 1.84 -0.97
CA GLU A 53 -5.73 1.22 -1.76
C GLU A 53 -5.85 -0.31 -1.75
N ALA A 54 -6.20 -0.91 -0.60
CA ALA A 54 -6.43 -2.35 -0.48
C ALA A 54 -7.63 -2.81 -1.33
N GLU A 55 -8.73 -2.05 -1.32
CA GLU A 55 -9.89 -2.33 -2.16
C GLU A 55 -9.54 -2.21 -3.65
N LEU A 56 -8.86 -1.13 -4.04
CA LEU A 56 -8.41 -0.91 -5.42
C LEU A 56 -7.53 -2.07 -5.90
N LYS A 57 -6.54 -2.47 -5.10
CA LYS A 57 -5.65 -3.60 -5.40
C LYS A 57 -6.44 -4.91 -5.52
N SER A 58 -7.42 -5.14 -4.65
CA SER A 58 -8.31 -6.30 -4.71
C SER A 58 -9.20 -6.29 -5.96
N MET A 59 -9.73 -5.13 -6.36
CA MET A 59 -10.49 -4.96 -7.61
C MET A 59 -9.63 -5.28 -8.84
N ILE A 60 -8.42 -4.74 -8.91
CA ILE A 60 -7.47 -5.03 -10.00
C ILE A 60 -7.17 -6.53 -10.03
N LYS A 61 -6.83 -7.13 -8.88
CA LYS A 61 -6.55 -8.58 -8.79
C LYS A 61 -7.73 -9.43 -9.24
N ARG A 62 -8.97 -9.08 -8.84
CA ARG A 62 -10.20 -9.78 -9.27
C ARG A 62 -10.43 -9.67 -10.77
N LYS A 63 -10.22 -8.49 -11.35
CA LYS A 63 -10.32 -8.28 -12.80
C LYS A 63 -9.27 -9.09 -13.57
N LEU A 64 -8.06 -9.19 -13.02
CA LEU A 64 -6.99 -10.01 -13.58
C LEU A 64 -7.20 -11.52 -13.35
N SER A 65 -7.95 -11.93 -12.34
CA SER A 65 -8.16 -13.35 -12.01
C SER A 65 -9.46 -13.94 -12.56
N GLY A 66 -10.49 -13.12 -12.80
CA GLY A 66 -11.85 -13.58 -13.09
C GLY A 66 -12.29 -13.49 -14.56
N GLU A 67 -11.76 -12.55 -15.33
CA GLU A 67 -11.93 -12.53 -16.78
C GLU A 67 -10.72 -13.23 -17.38
N CYS A 68 -10.93 -14.13 -18.36
CA CYS A 68 -9.85 -14.64 -19.19
C CYS A 68 -8.98 -13.48 -19.62
N VAL A 69 -7.85 -13.27 -18.93
CA VAL A 69 -6.85 -12.30 -19.34
C VAL A 69 -6.40 -12.78 -20.70
N THR A 70 -6.95 -12.17 -21.74
CA THR A 70 -6.60 -12.50 -23.11
C THR A 70 -5.09 -12.33 -23.22
N ARG A 71 -4.45 -13.20 -24.02
CA ARG A 71 -3.00 -13.17 -24.16
C ARG A 71 -2.51 -11.76 -24.51
N GLU A 72 -3.31 -11.01 -25.27
CA GLU A 72 -3.07 -9.62 -25.67
C GLU A 72 -3.09 -8.64 -24.50
N PHE A 73 -4.00 -8.78 -23.53
CA PHE A 73 -4.00 -7.92 -22.34
C PHE A 73 -2.78 -8.19 -21.46
N ARG A 74 -2.41 -9.47 -21.28
CA ARG A 74 -1.17 -9.84 -20.55
C ARG A 74 0.07 -9.30 -21.26
N GLN A 75 0.15 -9.44 -22.58
CA GLN A 75 1.29 -8.92 -23.37
C GLN A 75 1.40 -7.40 -23.26
N ARG A 76 0.28 -6.68 -23.36
CA ARG A 76 0.29 -5.21 -23.21
C ARG A 76 0.68 -4.78 -21.80
N LEU A 77 0.17 -5.43 -20.77
CA LEU A 77 0.56 -5.16 -19.38
C LEU A 77 2.06 -5.43 -19.16
N SER A 78 2.58 -6.56 -19.63
CA SER A 78 4.02 -6.86 -19.53
C SER A 78 4.86 -5.79 -20.21
N THR A 79 4.49 -5.35 -21.41
CA THR A 79 5.20 -4.26 -22.11
C THR A 79 5.16 -2.93 -21.33
N ILE A 80 4.06 -2.61 -20.64
CA ILE A 80 3.95 -1.38 -19.86
C ILE A 80 4.75 -1.47 -18.56
N LEU A 81 4.73 -2.62 -17.88
CA LEU A 81 5.51 -2.85 -16.65
C LEU A 81 7.02 -2.90 -16.94
N GLU A 82 7.43 -3.44 -18.10
CA GLU A 82 8.82 -3.40 -18.59
C GLU A 82 9.27 -1.99 -19.01
N GLN A 83 8.33 -1.04 -19.08
CA GLN A 83 8.59 0.37 -19.35
C GLN A 83 8.65 1.25 -18.11
N GLU A 84 8.64 0.70 -16.89
CA GLU A 84 9.12 1.50 -15.76
C GLU A 84 10.63 1.75 -15.94
N PRO A 85 11.06 2.99 -16.23
CA PRO A 85 12.47 3.31 -16.10
C PRO A 85 12.87 3.08 -14.64
N PRO A 86 14.15 2.74 -14.36
CA PRO A 86 14.59 2.57 -12.98
C PRO A 86 14.24 3.83 -12.19
N THR A 87 13.36 3.69 -11.20
CA THR A 87 13.04 4.76 -10.27
C THR A 87 14.33 5.10 -9.54
N ILE A 88 14.76 6.36 -9.71
CA ILE A 88 15.91 6.99 -9.05
C ILE A 88 15.71 6.98 -7.54
#